data_AF-Q0CZP4-F1
#
_entry.id   AF-Q0CZP4-F1
#
_cell.length_a   1.000
_cell.length_b   1.000
_cell.length_c   1.000
_cell.angle_alpha   90.00
_cell.angle_beta   90.00
_cell.angle_gamma   90.00
#
_symmetry.space_group_name_H-M   'P 1'
#
loop_
_entity.id
_entity.type
_entity.pdbx_description
1 polymer ?
#
loop_
_entity_poly.entity_id
_entity_poly.type
_entity_poly.pdbx_seq_one_letter_code
_entity_poly.pdbx_strand_id
1 'polypeptide(L)'
;MHEIVTLQLGQRANYLATHFWNLQESYFTYNDQDESPVDHDVHFRPGVGADGSETFTPRTLIYDLKGAFGTLRKYNALYELTEDANPGQGLWDGKEVIQQQPPILQSDYQKSLDSGLPAPTLSTETVRYWSDYNRLFYHPRSIVQLNDYELNSRTMPFEDWSVGEDLFSDLDKEHDLLDRDVRPFAEECDQLRALQLFTGADDAWGGFAARYVDRLRDEYGKKAIWVWAIEDGAKAQRVCDQSRSANAMFRAVDQFPTASTAKKGH
;
A
#
# COMPACT_ATOMS: atom_id res chain seq x y z
N MET A 1 -16.40 -20.06 6.16
CA MET A 1 -16.37 -18.59 6.14
C MET A 1 -16.02 -18.13 4.73
N HIS A 2 -16.12 -16.84 4.41
CA HIS A 2 -15.96 -16.32 3.04
C HIS A 2 -14.91 -15.19 3.03
N GLU A 3 -13.70 -15.49 3.50
CA GLU A 3 -12.70 -14.51 3.87
C GLU A 3 -12.10 -13.78 2.67
N ILE A 4 -11.78 -12.50 2.89
CA ILE A 4 -11.17 -11.60 1.92
C ILE A 4 -9.88 -11.05 2.50
N VAL A 5 -8.80 -11.15 1.72
CA VAL A 5 -7.52 -10.53 2.07
C VAL A 5 -7.39 -9.22 1.29
N THR A 6 -7.10 -8.14 2.01
CA THR A 6 -6.99 -6.79 1.44
C THR A 6 -5.51 -6.40 1.30
N LEU A 7 -5.12 -5.81 0.17
CA LEU A 7 -3.84 -5.15 0.01
C LEU A 7 -4.07 -3.66 -0.26
N GLN A 8 -3.27 -2.82 0.37
CA GLN A 8 -3.30 -1.37 0.22
C GLN A 8 -1.93 -0.94 -0.26
N LEU A 9 -1.89 -0.27 -1.41
CA LEU A 9 -0.66 0.06 -2.11
C LEU A 9 -0.59 1.57 -2.28
N GLY A 10 0.20 2.20 -1.42
CA GLY A 10 0.54 3.60 -1.49
C GLY A 10 -0.35 4.55 -0.70
N GLN A 11 0.14 5.77 -0.54
CA GLN A 11 -0.41 6.76 0.37
C GLN A 11 -1.91 7.05 0.13
N ARG A 12 -2.31 7.37 -1.11
CA ARG A 12 -3.71 7.70 -1.43
C ARG A 12 -4.66 6.54 -1.15
N ALA A 13 -4.24 5.33 -1.51
CA ALA A 13 -4.98 4.11 -1.21
C ALA A 13 -5.13 3.90 0.29
N ASN A 14 -4.06 4.14 1.07
CA ASN A 14 -4.07 3.99 2.53
C ASN A 14 -5.01 5.00 3.20
N TYR A 15 -5.12 6.24 2.69
CA TYR A 15 -6.12 7.20 3.18
C TYR A 15 -7.55 6.66 2.98
N LEU A 16 -7.89 6.26 1.76
CA LEU A 16 -9.24 5.73 1.47
C LEU A 16 -9.52 4.47 2.29
N ALA A 17 -8.54 3.56 2.36
CA ALA A 17 -8.72 2.29 3.02
C ALA A 17 -8.78 2.42 4.55
N THR A 18 -8.16 3.45 5.15
CA THR A 18 -8.35 3.77 6.57
C THR A 18 -9.81 4.17 6.86
N HIS A 19 -10.45 4.95 5.99
CA HIS A 19 -11.88 5.23 6.10
C HIS A 19 -12.73 3.97 5.97
N PHE A 20 -12.40 3.09 5.02
CA PHE A 20 -13.06 1.79 4.87
C PHE A 20 -12.98 0.98 6.17
N TRP A 21 -11.78 0.83 6.75
CA TRP A 21 -11.60 0.08 7.98
C TRP A 21 -12.32 0.70 9.18
N ASN A 22 -12.24 2.01 9.35
CA ASN A 22 -12.96 2.71 10.42
C ASN A 22 -14.47 2.52 10.30
N LEU A 23 -15.01 2.47 9.08
CA LEU A 23 -16.42 2.16 8.85
C LEU A 23 -16.74 0.70 9.18
N GLN A 24 -15.88 -0.25 8.77
CA GLN A 24 -16.03 -1.66 9.10
C GLN A 24 -16.00 -1.91 10.62
N GLU A 25 -15.12 -1.23 11.35
CA GLU A 25 -15.07 -1.27 12.82
C GLU A 25 -16.34 -0.69 13.45
N SER A 26 -16.92 0.37 12.87
CA SER A 26 -18.16 0.97 13.42
C SER A 26 -19.38 0.04 13.36
N TYR A 27 -19.34 -0.99 12.53
CA TYR A 27 -20.40 -2.00 12.47
C TYR A 27 -20.29 -3.07 13.57
N PHE A 28 -19.20 -3.10 14.34
CA PHE A 28 -19.06 -4.07 15.43
C PHE A 28 -20.15 -3.84 16.48
N THR A 29 -20.96 -4.88 16.66
CA THR A 29 -22.01 -4.92 17.68
C THR A 29 -21.45 -5.62 18.91
N TYR A 30 -21.26 -4.87 20.00
CA TYR A 30 -20.78 -5.40 21.28
C TYR A 30 -21.91 -5.87 22.21
N ASN A 31 -23.16 -5.74 21.77
CA ASN A 31 -24.35 -6.12 22.53
C ASN A 31 -25.14 -7.19 21.75
N ASP A 32 -25.62 -8.23 22.44
CA ASP A 32 -26.38 -9.36 21.87
C ASP A 32 -27.76 -8.99 21.27
N GLN A 33 -28.11 -7.69 21.22
CA GLN A 33 -29.43 -7.22 20.81
C GLN A 33 -29.49 -6.72 19.36
N ASP A 34 -28.34 -6.36 18.78
CA ASP A 34 -28.27 -5.80 17.43
C ASP A 34 -27.53 -6.79 16.51
N GLU A 35 -28.18 -7.22 15.42
CA GLU A 35 -27.50 -7.96 14.36
C GLU A 35 -26.71 -6.98 13.50
N SER A 36 -25.40 -7.17 13.38
CA SER A 36 -24.57 -6.38 12.49
C SER A 36 -25.01 -6.60 11.04
N PRO A 37 -25.15 -5.53 10.24
CA PRO A 37 -25.46 -5.66 8.81
C PRO A 37 -24.32 -6.26 7.99
N VAL A 38 -23.11 -6.37 8.58
CA VAL A 38 -21.90 -6.86 7.92
C VAL A 38 -21.28 -7.98 8.75
N ASP A 39 -20.95 -9.08 8.08
CA ASP A 39 -20.19 -10.17 8.69
C ASP A 39 -18.72 -9.75 8.89
N HIS A 40 -18.32 -9.60 10.16
CA HIS A 40 -16.98 -9.17 10.53
C HIS A 40 -15.91 -10.23 10.21
N ASP A 41 -16.26 -11.52 10.27
CA ASP A 41 -15.32 -12.63 10.07
C ASP A 41 -14.78 -12.70 8.63
N VAL A 42 -15.43 -12.01 7.70
CA VAL A 42 -14.99 -11.89 6.30
C VAL A 42 -13.68 -11.12 6.19
N HIS A 43 -13.57 -9.98 6.88
CA HIS A 43 -12.40 -9.09 6.76
C HIS A 43 -11.50 -9.11 7.99
N PHE A 44 -12.04 -9.48 9.15
CA PHE A 44 -11.29 -9.54 10.39
C PHE A 44 -10.87 -10.97 10.71
N ARG A 45 -9.85 -11.05 11.54
CA ARG A 45 -9.45 -12.29 12.19
C ARG A 45 -9.41 -12.06 13.70
N PRO A 46 -9.91 -13.02 14.50
CA PRO A 46 -9.76 -12.99 15.93
C PRO A 46 -8.31 -13.26 16.30
N GLY A 47 -7.83 -12.59 17.34
CA GLY A 47 -6.53 -12.75 17.95
C GLY A 47 -6.64 -12.49 19.45
N VAL A 48 -5.56 -12.77 20.18
CA VAL A 48 -5.49 -12.50 21.62
C VAL A 48 -4.44 -11.41 21.83
N GLY A 49 -4.85 -10.30 22.46
CA GLY A 49 -3.96 -9.22 22.83
C GLY A 49 -2.99 -9.62 23.94
N ALA A 50 -1.93 -8.84 24.16
CA ALA A 50 -0.98 -9.06 25.26
C ALA A 50 -1.64 -9.09 26.65
N ASP A 51 -2.79 -8.43 26.80
CA ASP A 51 -3.62 -8.40 28.00
C ASP A 51 -4.55 -9.62 28.15
N GLY A 52 -4.55 -10.54 27.18
CA GLY A 52 -5.43 -11.71 27.13
C GLY A 52 -6.84 -11.41 26.62
N SER A 53 -7.13 -10.18 26.19
CA SER A 53 -8.43 -9.83 25.61
C SER A 53 -8.56 -10.35 24.17
N GLU A 54 -9.78 -10.65 23.74
CA GLU A 54 -10.06 -10.94 22.34
C GLU A 54 -9.94 -9.65 21.53
N THR A 55 -9.11 -9.70 20.49
CA THR A 55 -8.80 -8.56 19.63
C THR A 55 -9.08 -8.94 18.19
N PHE A 56 -9.73 -8.05 17.45
CA PHE A 56 -10.00 -8.26 16.04
C PHE A 56 -9.03 -7.43 15.22
N THR A 57 -8.26 -8.10 14.37
CA THR A 57 -7.32 -7.43 13.44
C THR A 57 -7.79 -7.64 12.01
N PRO A 58 -7.71 -6.63 11.13
CA PRO A 58 -8.09 -6.80 9.74
C PRO A 58 -7.07 -7.68 8.99
N ARG A 59 -7.55 -8.51 8.06
CA ARG A 59 -6.76 -9.33 7.12
C ARG A 59 -6.24 -8.45 6.00
N THR A 60 -5.31 -7.55 6.34
CA THR A 60 -4.80 -6.54 5.42
C THR A 60 -3.28 -6.55 5.33
N LEU A 61 -2.76 -6.18 4.17
CA LEU A 61 -1.38 -5.80 3.91
C LEU A 61 -1.35 -4.34 3.49
N ILE A 62 -0.41 -3.57 4.04
CA ILE A 62 -0.30 -2.13 3.83
C ILE A 62 1.12 -1.84 3.38
N TYR A 63 1.27 -1.45 2.12
CA TYR A 63 2.52 -1.00 1.54
C TYR A 63 2.51 0.51 1.48
N ASP A 64 3.56 1.12 2.02
CA ASP A 64 3.80 2.54 1.88
C ASP A 64 5.29 2.86 2.03
N LEU A 65 5.66 4.08 1.69
CA LEU A 65 6.99 4.60 1.99
C LEU A 65 7.15 4.77 3.50
N LYS A 66 8.36 4.56 4.00
CA LYS A 66 8.68 4.65 5.44
C LYS A 66 8.18 5.96 6.08
N GLY A 67 8.26 7.08 5.35
CA GLY A 67 7.81 8.39 5.84
C GLY A 67 6.29 8.54 5.96
N ALA A 68 5.49 7.74 5.26
CA ALA A 68 4.03 7.91 5.18
C ALA A 68 3.24 7.27 6.34
N PHE A 69 3.86 6.36 7.10
CA PHE A 69 3.23 5.70 8.25
C PHE A 69 3.03 6.60 9.47
N GLY A 70 3.62 7.80 9.48
CA GLY A 70 3.39 8.80 10.53
C GLY A 70 3.66 8.27 11.94
N THR A 71 2.65 8.38 12.81
CA THR A 71 2.72 7.93 14.21
C THR A 71 2.31 6.49 14.40
N LEU A 72 1.93 5.78 13.32
CA LEU A 72 1.62 4.36 13.39
C LEU A 72 2.87 3.65 13.90
N ARG A 73 2.83 3.25 15.18
CA ARG A 73 3.94 2.54 15.77
C ARG A 73 4.09 1.24 14.99
N LYS A 74 5.30 0.98 14.50
CA LYS A 74 5.69 -0.29 13.86
C LYS A 74 5.42 -1.49 14.79
N TYR A 75 5.20 -1.23 16.08
CA TYR A 75 4.90 -2.17 17.13
C TYR A 75 3.64 -1.69 17.87
N ASN A 76 2.53 -2.39 17.62
CA ASN A 76 1.26 -2.14 18.29
C ASN A 76 1.34 -2.44 19.79
N ALA A 77 0.58 -1.71 20.60
CA ALA A 77 0.40 -2.00 22.03
C ALA A 77 -0.14 -3.43 22.29
N LEU A 78 -0.74 -4.07 21.28
CA LEU A 78 -1.20 -5.46 21.31
C LEU A 78 -0.07 -6.49 21.42
N TYR A 79 1.13 -6.16 20.95
CA TYR A 79 2.33 -6.98 21.06
C TYR A 79 3.38 -6.17 21.81
N GLU A 80 3.17 -5.95 23.10
CA GLU A 80 4.29 -5.61 23.98
C GLU A 80 5.24 -6.81 23.96
N LEU A 81 6.39 -6.69 23.29
CA LEU A 81 7.56 -7.44 23.70
C LEU A 81 8.83 -6.70 23.30
N THR A 82 9.55 -6.36 24.38
CA THR A 82 11.01 -6.14 24.49
C THR A 82 11.64 -5.24 23.45
N GLU A 83 12.02 -4.06 23.94
CA GLU A 83 13.27 -3.36 23.63
C GLU A 83 13.89 -3.77 22.29
N ASP A 84 13.98 -2.81 21.37
CA ASP A 84 15.13 -2.74 20.47
C ASP A 84 16.35 -3.20 21.26
N ALA A 85 16.77 -4.45 21.03
CA ALA A 85 17.96 -5.00 21.61
C ALA A 85 19.05 -4.00 21.25
N ASN A 86 19.52 -3.25 22.26
CA ASN A 86 20.51 -2.18 22.17
C ASN A 86 21.11 -2.03 20.76
N PRO A 87 20.74 -1.01 19.95
CA PRO A 87 21.47 -0.69 18.73
C PRO A 87 22.81 -0.04 19.11
N GLY A 88 23.63 -0.75 19.88
CA GLY A 88 24.74 -0.19 20.65
C GLY A 88 25.77 -1.23 21.11
N GLN A 89 25.89 -2.35 20.40
CA GLN A 89 27.10 -3.17 20.45
C GLN A 89 27.49 -3.65 19.04
N GLY A 90 27.65 -2.68 18.13
CA GLY A 90 28.40 -2.88 16.90
C GLY A 90 29.88 -3.09 17.25
N LEU A 91 30.51 -4.07 16.59
CA LEU A 91 31.91 -4.50 16.71
C LEU A 91 32.96 -3.42 16.31
N TRP A 92 32.55 -2.16 16.17
CA TRP A 92 33.34 -1.07 15.59
C TRP A 92 33.67 -0.03 16.65
N ASP A 93 34.96 0.13 16.92
CA ASP A 93 35.53 1.05 17.92
C ASP A 93 35.59 2.50 17.39
N GLY A 94 34.50 2.95 16.77
CA GLY A 94 34.32 4.29 16.23
C GLY A 94 33.19 5.01 16.97
N LYS A 95 33.37 6.31 17.27
CA LYS A 95 32.29 7.17 17.80
C LYS A 95 31.17 7.26 16.77
N GLU A 96 30.20 6.37 16.85
CA GLU A 96 28.99 6.42 16.04
C GLU A 96 28.11 7.56 16.58
N VAL A 97 27.93 8.61 15.78
CA VAL A 97 26.96 9.67 16.07
C VAL A 97 25.63 9.16 15.53
N ILE A 98 24.83 8.52 16.39
CA ILE A 98 23.47 8.11 16.05
C ILE A 98 22.64 9.39 15.85
N GLN A 99 22.36 9.72 14.59
CA GLN A 99 21.44 10.79 14.22
C GLN A 99 20.03 10.23 14.19
N GLN A 100 19.28 10.43 15.28
CA GLN A 100 17.89 10.06 15.35
C GLN A 100 17.02 11.21 14.82
N GLN A 101 16.11 10.90 13.89
CA GLN A 101 15.11 11.87 13.45
C GLN A 101 14.19 12.24 14.63
N PRO A 102 13.69 13.49 14.68
CA PRO A 102 12.77 13.89 15.73
C PRO A 102 11.51 13.00 15.69
N PRO A 103 11.01 12.54 16.86
CA PRO A 103 9.84 11.67 16.90
C PRO A 103 8.61 12.40 16.36
N ILE A 104 7.82 11.71 15.53
CA ILE A 104 6.56 12.25 15.03
C ILE A 104 5.56 12.29 16.19
N LEU A 105 5.05 13.48 16.49
CA LEU A 105 4.08 13.68 17.56
C LEU A 105 2.71 13.13 17.18
N GLN A 106 2.05 12.42 18.10
CA GLN A 106 0.68 11.95 17.94
C GLN A 106 -0.30 13.11 17.67
N SER A 107 -1.25 12.87 16.77
CA SER A 107 -2.37 13.77 16.51
C SER A 107 -3.24 13.93 17.76
N ASP A 108 -3.91 15.07 17.90
CA ASP A 108 -4.84 15.27 19.02
C ASP A 108 -6.05 14.33 18.94
N TYR A 109 -6.42 13.90 17.72
CA TYR A 109 -7.41 12.85 17.50
C TYR A 109 -6.99 11.53 18.17
N GLN A 110 -5.76 11.08 17.94
CA GLN A 110 -5.27 9.83 18.51
C GLN A 110 -5.18 9.91 20.04
N LYS A 111 -4.74 11.05 20.59
CA LYS A 111 -4.71 11.25 22.06
C LYS A 111 -6.10 11.18 22.67
N SER A 112 -7.11 11.76 22.02
CA SER A 112 -8.50 11.67 22.47
C SER A 112 -9.01 10.24 22.39
N LEU A 113 -8.68 9.50 21.34
CA LEU A 113 -9.06 8.10 21.19
C LEU A 113 -8.43 7.21 22.28
N ASP A 114 -7.11 7.36 22.52
CA ASP A 114 -6.37 6.62 23.54
C ASP A 114 -6.89 6.91 24.96
N SER A 115 -7.44 8.11 25.20
CA SER A 115 -8.04 8.51 26.48
C SER A 115 -9.55 8.21 26.59
N GLY A 116 -10.18 7.67 25.55
CA GLY A 116 -11.62 7.41 25.51
C GLY A 116 -12.48 8.68 25.51
N LEU A 117 -11.90 9.83 25.17
CA LEU A 117 -12.60 11.11 25.08
C LEU A 117 -13.25 11.29 23.69
N PRO A 118 -14.31 12.10 23.56
CA PRO A 118 -14.89 12.39 22.27
C PRO A 118 -13.83 13.03 21.36
N ALA A 119 -13.59 12.40 20.22
CA ALA A 119 -12.54 12.82 19.30
C ALA A 119 -12.91 14.13 18.60
N PRO A 120 -11.95 15.06 18.40
CA PRO A 120 -12.18 16.30 17.69
C PRO A 120 -12.53 16.04 16.22
N THR A 121 -13.28 16.97 15.61
CA THR A 121 -13.60 16.92 14.18
C THR A 121 -12.32 17.06 13.35
N LEU A 122 -12.09 16.12 12.44
CA LEU A 122 -10.93 16.15 11.55
C LEU A 122 -11.14 17.15 10.41
N SER A 123 -10.09 17.91 10.10
CA SER A 123 -10.00 18.76 8.91
C SER A 123 -8.77 18.38 8.11
N THR A 124 -8.72 18.81 6.84
CA THR A 124 -7.56 18.61 5.96
C THR A 124 -6.27 19.25 6.50
N GLU A 125 -6.38 20.22 7.40
CA GLU A 125 -5.24 20.91 8.02
C GLU A 125 -4.70 20.14 9.23
N THR A 126 -5.55 19.37 9.92
CA THR A 126 -5.18 18.62 11.12
C THR A 126 -4.55 17.26 10.78
N VAL A 127 -4.97 16.65 9.67
CA VAL A 127 -4.51 15.31 9.26
C VAL A 127 -3.23 15.41 8.44
N ARG A 128 -2.12 14.85 8.95
CA ARG A 128 -0.82 14.83 8.25
C ARG A 128 -0.55 13.48 7.60
N TYR A 129 -0.97 12.40 8.26
CA TYR A 129 -0.78 11.02 7.81
C TYR A 129 -2.11 10.27 7.83
N TRP A 130 -2.24 9.22 7.01
CA TRP A 130 -3.42 8.36 7.04
C TRP A 130 -3.58 7.66 8.39
N SER A 131 -2.47 7.43 9.11
CA SER A 131 -2.47 6.86 10.45
C SER A 131 -3.10 7.75 11.52
N ASP A 132 -3.21 9.07 11.29
CA ASP A 132 -3.61 10.04 12.33
C ASP A 132 -5.07 9.89 12.78
N TYR A 133 -5.90 9.22 11.99
CA TYR A 133 -7.32 8.96 12.25
C TYR A 133 -7.67 7.47 12.19
N ASN A 134 -6.66 6.60 12.14
CA ASN A 134 -6.86 5.16 12.14
C ASN A 134 -7.29 4.69 13.54
N ARG A 135 -8.43 4.00 13.64
CA ARG A 135 -8.96 3.49 14.91
C ARG A 135 -8.52 2.06 15.20
N LEU A 136 -8.10 1.32 14.18
CA LEU A 136 -7.85 -0.11 14.26
C LEU A 136 -6.41 -0.43 14.58
N PHE A 137 -6.21 -1.58 15.20
CA PHE A 137 -4.90 -2.18 15.34
C PHE A 137 -4.64 -3.17 14.20
N TYR A 138 -3.52 -3.00 13.51
CA TYR A 138 -3.03 -3.93 12.49
C TYR A 138 -2.12 -5.02 13.07
N HIS A 139 -2.01 -6.15 12.36
CA HIS A 139 -0.97 -7.11 12.73
C HIS A 139 0.42 -6.58 12.35
N PRO A 140 1.50 -6.89 13.10
CA PRO A 140 2.85 -6.47 12.71
C PRO A 140 3.26 -6.91 11.30
N ARG A 141 2.79 -8.09 10.83
CA ARG A 141 3.04 -8.56 9.46
C ARG A 141 2.19 -7.86 8.39
N SER A 142 1.17 -7.10 8.79
CA SER A 142 0.36 -6.31 7.86
C SER A 142 1.10 -5.08 7.35
N ILE A 143 2.14 -4.62 8.05
CA ILE A 143 2.82 -3.36 7.75
C ILE A 143 4.09 -3.64 6.96
N VAL A 144 4.11 -3.25 5.68
CA VAL A 144 5.27 -3.38 4.80
C VAL A 144 5.81 -1.99 4.47
N GLN A 145 6.95 -1.66 5.07
CA GLN A 145 7.62 -0.37 4.87
C GLN A 145 8.66 -0.50 3.76
N LEU A 146 8.49 0.28 2.70
CA LEU A 146 9.50 0.40 1.65
C LEU A 146 10.48 1.53 2.02
N ASN A 147 11.78 1.24 1.95
CA ASN A 147 12.82 2.23 2.25
C ASN A 147 13.07 3.12 1.02
N ASP A 148 13.18 4.43 1.24
CA ASP A 148 13.37 5.48 0.23
C ASP A 148 14.73 5.48 -0.50
N TYR A 149 15.49 4.38 -0.49
CA TYR A 149 16.91 4.42 -0.86
C TYR A 149 17.19 4.64 -2.35
N GLU A 150 16.17 4.67 -3.21
CA GLU A 150 16.28 5.06 -4.63
C GLU A 150 15.37 6.22 -5.04
N LEU A 151 14.68 6.85 -4.07
CA LEU A 151 13.62 7.83 -4.32
C LEU A 151 14.01 9.28 -3.99
N ASN A 152 15.16 9.49 -3.31
CA ASN A 152 15.73 10.80 -3.04
C ASN A 152 16.59 11.36 -4.17
N SER A 153 16.37 10.91 -5.41
CA SER A 153 16.68 11.77 -6.53
C SER A 153 15.60 12.84 -6.55
N ARG A 154 15.95 14.08 -6.23
CA ARG A 154 15.13 15.30 -6.47
C ARG A 154 14.73 15.52 -7.95
N THR A 155 14.87 14.46 -8.75
CA THR A 155 14.91 14.32 -10.20
C THR A 155 13.95 13.21 -10.69
N MET A 156 13.40 12.35 -9.82
CA MET A 156 12.35 11.38 -10.20
C MET A 156 11.23 11.34 -9.14
N PRO A 157 10.08 12.00 -9.37
CA PRO A 157 8.92 11.82 -8.52
C PRO A 157 8.39 10.38 -8.65
N PHE A 158 7.87 9.79 -7.57
CA PHE A 158 7.23 8.47 -7.55
C PHE A 158 5.85 8.47 -8.25
N GLU A 159 5.81 9.11 -9.41
CA GLU A 159 4.64 9.31 -10.26
C GLU A 159 4.77 8.45 -11.53
N ASP A 160 5.98 8.03 -11.90
CA ASP A 160 6.21 7.24 -13.10
C ASP A 160 5.84 5.77 -12.90
N TRP A 161 4.92 5.29 -13.73
CA TRP A 161 4.45 3.89 -13.75
C TRP A 161 5.59 2.87 -13.83
N SER A 162 6.58 3.10 -14.71
CA SER A 162 7.69 2.16 -14.92
C SER A 162 8.58 2.01 -13.68
N VAL A 163 8.78 3.08 -12.91
CA VAL A 163 9.56 3.05 -11.67
C VAL A 163 8.90 2.11 -10.65
N GLY A 164 7.57 2.09 -10.61
CA GLY A 164 6.81 1.15 -9.78
C GLY A 164 6.95 -0.32 -10.20
N GLU A 165 6.96 -0.58 -11.51
CA GLU A 165 7.17 -1.95 -12.03
C GLU A 165 8.57 -2.48 -11.73
N ASP A 166 9.58 -1.63 -11.87
CA ASP A 166 10.98 -1.97 -11.58
C ASP A 166 11.15 -2.24 -10.08
N LEU A 167 10.62 -1.35 -9.22
CA LEU A 167 10.62 -1.53 -7.77
C LEU A 167 9.96 -2.85 -7.35
N PHE A 168 8.81 -3.20 -7.93
CA PHE A 168 8.16 -4.48 -7.66
C PHE A 168 9.06 -5.64 -8.06
N SER A 169 9.62 -5.58 -9.27
CA SER A 169 10.44 -6.66 -9.83
C SER A 169 11.70 -6.93 -9.01
N ASP A 170 12.30 -5.89 -8.45
CA ASP A 170 13.50 -6.04 -7.62
C ASP A 170 13.17 -6.56 -6.22
N LEU A 171 12.10 -6.07 -5.61
CA LEU A 171 11.61 -6.59 -4.33
C LEU A 171 11.14 -8.04 -4.41
N ASP A 172 10.45 -8.42 -5.49
CA ASP A 172 9.97 -9.79 -5.70
C ASP A 172 11.13 -10.78 -5.89
N LYS A 173 12.19 -10.38 -6.60
CA LYS A 173 13.41 -11.21 -6.73
C LYS A 173 14.13 -11.41 -5.40
N GLU A 174 14.17 -10.39 -4.54
CA GLU A 174 14.91 -10.47 -3.27
C GLU A 174 14.13 -11.22 -2.20
N HIS A 175 12.81 -11.02 -2.13
CA HIS A 175 12.01 -11.40 -0.97
C HIS A 175 10.83 -12.33 -1.25
N ASP A 176 10.51 -12.62 -2.51
CA ASP A 176 9.27 -13.31 -2.93
C ASP A 176 8.05 -12.73 -2.20
N LEU A 177 7.58 -11.57 -2.67
CA LEU A 177 6.61 -10.76 -1.93
C LEU A 177 5.32 -11.53 -1.64
N LEU A 178 4.89 -12.39 -2.57
CA LEU A 178 3.70 -13.21 -2.37
C LEU A 178 3.88 -14.24 -1.26
N ASP A 179 5.00 -14.93 -1.24
CA ASP A 179 5.29 -15.98 -0.25
C ASP A 179 5.48 -15.38 1.14
N ARG A 180 6.19 -14.26 1.21
CA ARG A 180 6.48 -13.56 2.48
C ARG A 180 5.25 -12.90 3.08
N ASP A 181 4.48 -12.18 2.25
CA ASP A 181 3.45 -11.26 2.72
C ASP A 181 2.04 -11.85 2.57
N VAL A 182 1.66 -12.32 1.37
CA VAL A 182 0.26 -12.73 1.09
C VAL A 182 -0.05 -14.13 1.59
N ARG A 183 0.86 -15.09 1.38
CA ARG A 183 0.65 -16.50 1.73
C ARG A 183 0.26 -16.70 3.20
N PRO A 184 0.89 -16.07 4.20
CA PRO A 184 0.48 -16.23 5.60
C PRO A 184 -0.99 -15.87 5.83
N PHE A 185 -1.46 -14.75 5.28
CA PHE A 185 -2.86 -14.34 5.44
C PHE A 185 -3.81 -15.23 4.65
N ALA A 186 -3.38 -15.74 3.49
CA ALA A 186 -4.18 -16.67 2.69
C ALA A 186 -4.31 -18.06 3.35
N GLU A 187 -3.26 -18.56 3.99
CA GLU A 187 -3.25 -19.84 4.72
C GLU A 187 -4.04 -19.79 6.03
N GLU A 188 -4.11 -18.62 6.66
CA GLU A 188 -4.97 -18.36 7.83
C GLU A 188 -6.46 -18.26 7.46
N CYS A 189 -6.84 -18.31 6.18
CA CYS A 189 -8.23 -18.31 5.75
C CYS A 189 -8.72 -19.74 5.55
N ASP A 190 -9.87 -20.11 6.12
CA ASP A 190 -10.50 -21.40 5.86
C ASP A 190 -10.91 -21.50 4.38
N GLN A 191 -11.49 -20.41 3.86
CA GLN A 191 -11.89 -20.33 2.47
C GLN A 191 -11.67 -18.92 1.90
N LEU A 192 -10.44 -18.64 1.45
CA LEU A 192 -10.13 -17.43 0.68
C LEU A 192 -11.08 -17.31 -0.53
N ARG A 193 -11.93 -16.29 -0.54
CA ARG A 193 -12.90 -16.02 -1.61
C ARG A 193 -12.35 -15.07 -2.66
N ALA A 194 -11.78 -13.97 -2.18
CA ALA A 194 -11.31 -12.90 -3.03
C ALA A 194 -10.10 -12.18 -2.42
N LEU A 195 -9.36 -11.52 -3.30
CA LEU A 195 -8.31 -10.57 -2.96
C LEU A 195 -8.81 -9.18 -3.33
N GLN A 196 -8.73 -8.24 -2.40
CA GLN A 196 -9.13 -6.85 -2.60
C GLN A 196 -7.89 -5.97 -2.61
N LEU A 197 -7.70 -5.17 -3.66
CA LEU A 197 -6.58 -4.24 -3.77
C LEU A 197 -7.10 -2.80 -3.78
N PHE A 198 -6.48 -1.93 -2.99
CA PHE A 198 -6.60 -0.48 -3.08
C PHE A 198 -5.28 0.08 -3.60
N THR A 199 -5.30 0.88 -4.67
CA THR A 199 -4.09 1.41 -5.28
C THR A 199 -4.33 2.73 -6.01
N GLY A 200 -3.29 3.50 -6.28
CA GLY A 200 -3.30 4.58 -7.27
C GLY A 200 -3.33 4.03 -8.69
N ALA A 201 -4.00 4.73 -9.62
CA ALA A 201 -4.07 4.34 -11.03
C ALA A 201 -3.04 5.06 -11.91
N ASP A 202 -2.63 6.24 -11.47
CA ASP A 202 -1.93 7.28 -12.23
C ASP A 202 -0.53 7.61 -11.67
N ASP A 203 -0.04 6.82 -10.72
CA ASP A 203 1.29 6.96 -10.10
C ASP A 203 2.12 5.67 -10.22
N ALA A 204 3.32 5.68 -9.63
CA ALA A 204 4.18 4.49 -9.59
C ALA A 204 3.52 3.33 -8.80
N TRP A 205 2.64 3.61 -7.83
CA TRP A 205 1.89 2.56 -7.13
C TRP A 205 0.96 1.78 -8.07
N GLY A 206 0.44 2.43 -9.11
CA GLY A 206 -0.30 1.74 -10.17
C GLY A 206 0.54 0.70 -10.91
N GLY A 207 1.78 1.05 -11.27
CA GLY A 207 2.72 0.13 -11.92
C GLY A 207 3.12 -1.02 -11.01
N PHE A 208 3.38 -0.72 -9.75
CA PHE A 208 3.64 -1.72 -8.71
C PHE A 208 2.44 -2.68 -8.56
N ALA A 209 1.22 -2.14 -8.48
CA ALA A 209 0.00 -2.91 -8.34
C ALA A 209 -0.29 -3.80 -9.56
N ALA A 210 -0.01 -3.33 -10.78
CA ALA A 210 -0.21 -4.13 -11.98
C ALA A 210 0.66 -5.40 -11.97
N ARG A 211 1.96 -5.28 -11.67
CA ARG A 211 2.86 -6.43 -11.53
C ARG A 211 2.44 -7.34 -10.37
N TYR A 212 1.98 -6.76 -9.28
CA TYR A 212 1.47 -7.53 -8.15
C TYR A 212 0.22 -8.33 -8.53
N VAL A 213 -0.72 -7.73 -9.27
CA VAL A 213 -1.93 -8.42 -9.73
C VAL A 213 -1.59 -9.57 -10.69
N ASP A 214 -0.64 -9.38 -11.61
CA ASP A 214 -0.17 -10.47 -12.49
C ASP A 214 0.34 -11.65 -11.66
N ARG A 215 1.21 -11.36 -10.69
CA ARG A 215 1.81 -12.35 -9.80
C ARG A 215 0.75 -13.06 -8.94
N LEU A 216 -0.22 -12.32 -8.39
CA LEU A 216 -1.37 -12.87 -7.67
C LEU A 216 -2.25 -13.77 -8.55
N ARG A 217 -2.40 -13.42 -9.84
CA ARG A 217 -3.22 -14.19 -10.77
C ARG A 217 -2.57 -15.52 -11.15
N ASP A 218 -1.25 -15.57 -11.18
CA ASP A 218 -0.50 -16.80 -11.45
C ASP A 218 -0.65 -17.82 -10.29
N GLU A 219 -0.58 -17.37 -9.04
CA GLU A 219 -0.75 -18.24 -7.86
C GLU A 219 -2.22 -18.53 -7.53
N TYR A 220 -3.07 -17.50 -7.52
CA TYR A 220 -4.46 -17.57 -7.05
C TYR A 220 -5.48 -17.52 -8.20
N GLY A 221 -5.14 -17.90 -9.42
CA GLY A 221 -5.93 -17.66 -10.64
C GLY A 221 -7.39 -18.15 -10.68
N LYS A 222 -7.85 -18.91 -9.68
CA LYS A 222 -9.27 -19.30 -9.50
C LYS A 222 -10.06 -18.35 -8.58
N LYS A 223 -9.39 -17.44 -7.87
CA LYS A 223 -9.99 -16.50 -6.91
C LYS A 223 -10.34 -15.19 -7.61
N ALA A 224 -11.36 -14.51 -7.12
CA ALA A 224 -11.71 -13.19 -7.62
C ALA A 224 -10.70 -12.16 -7.10
N ILE A 225 -10.25 -11.25 -7.97
CA ILE A 225 -9.40 -10.12 -7.59
C ILE A 225 -10.19 -8.85 -7.89
N TRP A 226 -10.41 -8.02 -6.87
CA TRP A 226 -11.06 -6.72 -7.01
C TRP A 226 -10.02 -5.62 -6.84
N VAL A 227 -9.97 -4.68 -7.78
CA VAL A 227 -9.03 -3.58 -7.74
C VAL A 227 -9.81 -2.27 -7.69
N TRP A 228 -9.62 -1.54 -6.60
CA TRP A 228 -10.11 -0.18 -6.39
C TRP A 228 -8.98 0.79 -6.71
N ALA A 229 -8.95 1.23 -7.96
CA ALA A 229 -7.93 2.14 -8.47
C ALA A 229 -8.40 3.60 -8.32
N ILE A 230 -7.61 4.42 -7.64
CA ILE A 230 -7.88 5.84 -7.39
C ILE A 230 -7.11 6.66 -8.41
N GLU A 231 -7.79 7.57 -9.10
CA GLU A 231 -7.21 8.51 -10.06
C GLU A 231 -7.37 9.93 -9.52
N ASP A 232 -6.35 10.79 -9.66
CA ASP A 232 -6.40 12.18 -9.17
C ASP A 232 -7.28 13.09 -10.05
N GLY A 233 -7.74 12.58 -11.20
CA GLY A 233 -8.58 13.32 -12.14
C GLY A 233 -7.88 14.50 -12.83
N ALA A 234 -6.62 14.80 -12.47
CA ALA A 234 -5.73 15.60 -13.28
C ALA A 234 -5.54 14.83 -14.59
N LYS A 235 -6.18 15.30 -15.67
CA LYS A 235 -6.15 14.66 -17.00
C LYS A 235 -4.76 14.11 -17.26
N ALA A 236 -4.61 12.78 -17.20
CA ALA A 236 -3.39 12.11 -17.60
C ALA A 236 -3.08 12.61 -19.00
N GLN A 237 -2.06 13.46 -19.11
CA GLN A 237 -1.64 14.02 -20.36
C GLN A 237 -1.04 12.82 -21.09
N ARG A 238 -1.85 12.18 -21.94
CA ARG A 238 -1.55 10.90 -22.58
C ARG A 238 -0.19 10.96 -23.28
N VAL A 239 0.88 10.62 -22.56
CA VAL A 239 2.21 10.43 -23.13
C VAL A 239 2.18 9.25 -24.10
N CYS A 240 1.24 8.31 -23.91
CA CYS A 240 0.98 7.19 -24.82
C CYS A 240 0.41 7.60 -26.20
N ASP A 241 -0.17 8.81 -26.34
CA ASP A 241 -0.61 9.29 -27.66
C ASP A 241 0.57 9.85 -28.47
N GLN A 242 1.65 10.34 -27.85
CA GLN A 242 2.82 10.85 -28.57
C GLN A 242 3.68 9.73 -29.17
N SER A 243 3.87 8.60 -28.48
CA SER A 243 4.62 7.46 -29.02
C SER A 243 3.87 6.75 -30.15
N ARG A 244 2.52 6.69 -30.09
CA ARG A 244 1.69 6.21 -31.21
C ARG A 244 1.70 7.18 -32.40
N SER A 245 1.68 8.48 -32.15
CA SER A 245 1.76 9.52 -33.20
C SER A 245 3.15 9.57 -33.85
N ALA A 246 4.22 9.40 -33.07
CA ALA A 246 5.60 9.33 -33.56
C ALA A 246 5.83 8.08 -34.41
N ASN A 247 5.30 6.93 -34.00
CA ASN A 247 5.36 5.70 -34.78
C ASN A 247 4.46 5.74 -36.03
N ALA A 248 3.35 6.49 -36.00
CA ALA A 248 2.52 6.74 -37.19
C ALA A 248 3.22 7.68 -38.20
N MET A 249 3.94 8.70 -37.72
CA MET A 249 4.78 9.57 -38.56
C MET A 249 5.95 8.83 -39.19
N PHE A 250 6.65 7.97 -38.44
CA PHE A 250 7.75 7.17 -38.99
C PHE A 250 7.27 6.22 -40.10
N ARG A 251 6.09 5.60 -39.92
CA ARG A 251 5.49 4.74 -40.96
C ARG A 251 5.02 5.50 -42.21
N ALA A 252 4.68 6.79 -42.08
CA ALA A 252 4.30 7.62 -43.22
C ALA A 252 5.51 8.11 -44.03
N VAL A 253 6.67 8.31 -43.37
CA VAL A 253 7.91 8.73 -44.05
C VAL A 253 8.51 7.59 -44.89
N ASP A 254 8.39 6.34 -44.44
CA ASP A 254 8.84 5.16 -45.19
C ASP A 254 7.95 4.79 -46.41
N GLN A 255 6.80 5.46 -46.58
CA GLN A 255 5.88 5.22 -47.70
C GLN A 255 6.08 6.16 -48.90
N PHE A 256 7.06 7.09 -48.87
CA PHE A 256 7.39 7.88 -50.06
C PHE A 256 8.34 7.09 -50.97
N PRO A 257 7.91 6.64 -52.16
CA PRO A 257 8.80 5.98 -53.10
C PRO A 257 9.79 7.02 -53.63
N THR A 258 11.08 6.72 -53.49
CA THR A 258 12.17 7.46 -54.14
C THR A 258 11.94 7.42 -55.65
N ALA A 259 11.46 8.54 -56.21
CA ALA A 259 11.29 8.70 -57.64
C ALA A 259 12.67 8.64 -58.32
N SER A 260 12.98 7.47 -58.88
CA SER A 260 14.12 7.22 -59.74
C SER A 260 14.02 8.10 -60.99
N THR A 261 14.88 9.11 -61.08
CA THR A 261 15.12 9.88 -62.31
C THR A 261 15.92 9.02 -63.28
N ALA A 262 15.22 8.36 -64.20
CA ALA A 262 15.82 7.59 -65.28
C ALA A 262 15.46 8.14 -66.67
N LYS A 263 16.49 8.67 -67.37
CA LYS A 263 16.71 8.66 -68.84
C LYS A 263 15.75 9.51 -69.70
N LYS A 264 16.07 10.09 -70.87
CA LYS A 264 17.10 9.98 -71.95
C LYS A 264 16.93 11.29 -72.77
N GLY A 265 17.90 11.89 -73.44
CA GLY A 265 18.70 11.30 -74.52
C GLY A 265 17.98 11.37 -75.88
N HIS A 266 17.89 12.55 -76.49
CA HIS A 266 18.26 12.88 -77.89
C HIS A 266 17.96 14.35 -78.20
#